data_AF-A0A4S2J7S2-F1
#
_entry.id   AF-A0A4S2J7S2-F1
#
_cell.length_a   1.000
_cell.length_b   1.000
_cell.length_c   1.000
_cell.angle_alpha   90.00
_cell.angle_beta   90.00
_cell.angle_gamma   90.00
#
_symmetry.space_group_name_H-M   'P 1'
#
loop_
_entity.id
_entity.type
_entity.pdbx_description
1 polymer ?
#
loop_
_entity_poly.entity_id
_entity_poly.type
_entity_poly.pdbx_seq_one_letter_code
_entity_poly.pdbx_strand_id
1 'polypeptide(L)'
;MSLRDTRQDGAEHGHRVTAAIACHVARAGGTVDQLAQLLLHPEHEGGRHARSIALRSGQSRALAYIGRVWVSASAAVSSTTMLESRHHAYEVLAALRDRIETTPWRGERGRTALRVLRAHLNFAEIAGGPLHYASERQTAEEAGISRTTLRVVYETVLKPRGWLRRLRVGHGRERSTWYLADGSPDRHSIPIAQSRFRTTQSPPTWHLRSGPPLRRARRPTSTPPPSAG
;
A
#
# COMPACT_ATOMS: atom_id res chain seq x y z
N MET A 1 11.79 2.53 27.46
CA MET A 1 10.58 2.91 26.69
C MET A 1 10.07 4.22 27.25
N SER A 2 10.17 5.31 26.49
CA SER A 2 9.98 6.68 26.99
C SER A 2 8.54 7.17 26.74
N LEU A 3 7.96 7.93 27.67
CA LEU A 3 6.60 8.51 27.60
C LEU A 3 6.35 9.44 26.39
N ARG A 4 7.39 9.78 25.63
CA ARG A 4 7.28 10.50 24.34
C ARG A 4 6.89 9.57 23.19
N ASP A 5 7.36 8.33 23.19
CA ASP A 5 7.05 7.33 22.16
C ASP A 5 5.55 6.98 22.20
N THR A 6 5.00 6.73 23.39
CA THR A 6 3.59 6.35 23.57
C THR A 6 2.61 7.46 23.16
N ARG A 7 2.95 8.73 23.39
CA ARG A 7 2.12 9.86 22.95
C ARG A 7 2.18 10.06 21.44
N GLN A 8 3.34 9.82 20.84
CA GLN A 8 3.54 9.94 19.40
C GLN A 8 2.81 8.81 18.65
N ASP A 9 2.87 7.58 19.17
CA ASP A 9 2.12 6.43 18.63
C ASP A 9 0.60 6.63 18.70
N GLY A 10 0.10 7.20 19.81
CA GLY A 10 -1.32 7.53 19.96
C GLY A 10 -1.78 8.63 19.00
N ALA A 11 -0.97 9.66 18.79
CA ALA A 11 -1.25 10.71 17.83
C ALA A 11 -1.22 10.20 16.38
N GLU A 12 -0.26 9.33 16.04
CA GLU A 12 -0.19 8.70 14.73
C GLU A 12 -1.40 7.79 14.49
N HIS A 13 -1.78 6.99 15.49
CA HIS A 13 -2.99 6.16 15.40
C HIS A 13 -4.25 7.01 15.20
N GLY A 14 -4.43 8.06 16.01
CA GLY A 14 -5.57 8.97 15.88
C GLY A 14 -5.64 9.66 14.52
N HIS A 15 -4.48 10.04 13.96
CA HIS A 15 -4.39 10.57 12.61
C HIS A 15 -4.78 9.54 11.54
N ARG A 16 -4.35 8.28 11.66
CA ARG A 16 -4.73 7.20 10.74
C ARG A 16 -6.23 6.95 10.74
N VAL A 17 -6.85 6.92 11.92
CA VAL A 17 -8.30 6.78 12.06
C VAL A 17 -9.03 7.94 11.39
N THR A 18 -8.60 9.18 11.65
CA THR A 18 -9.17 10.37 11.03
C THR A 18 -9.08 10.32 9.50
N ALA A 19 -7.94 9.89 8.97
CA ALA A 19 -7.73 9.77 7.53
C ALA A 19 -8.56 8.66 6.89
N ALA A 20 -8.71 7.52 7.56
CA ALA A 20 -9.58 6.44 7.08
C ALA A 20 -11.04 6.91 6.96
N ILE A 21 -11.52 7.65 7.96
CA ILE A 21 -12.86 8.26 7.95
C ILE A 21 -12.98 9.28 6.83
N ALA A 22 -11.98 10.16 6.66
CA ALA A 22 -11.98 11.14 5.57
C ALA A 22 -12.02 10.47 4.18
N CYS A 23 -11.27 9.38 3.97
CA CYS A 23 -11.34 8.60 2.73
C CYS A 23 -12.72 7.98 2.52
N HIS A 24 -13.37 7.49 3.59
CA HIS A 24 -14.72 6.95 3.50
C HIS A 24 -15.72 8.04 3.10
N VAL A 25 -15.71 9.19 3.78
CA VAL A 25 -16.59 10.33 3.45
C VAL A 25 -16.37 10.80 2.01
N ALA A 26 -15.11 10.92 1.57
CA ALA A 26 -14.80 11.30 0.19
C ALA A 26 -15.31 10.26 -0.84
N ARG A 27 -15.20 8.96 -0.55
CA ARG A 27 -15.75 7.90 -1.42
C ARG A 27 -17.26 7.89 -1.49
N ALA A 28 -17.93 8.29 -0.40
CA ALA A 28 -19.37 8.45 -0.36
C ALA A 28 -19.87 9.75 -1.03
N GLY A 29 -18.97 10.55 -1.63
CA GLY A 29 -19.33 11.83 -2.25
C GLY A 29 -19.59 12.98 -1.27
N GLY A 30 -19.13 12.84 -0.03
CA GLY A 30 -19.35 13.85 1.01
C GLY A 30 -18.47 15.10 0.87
N THR A 31 -18.60 16.00 1.84
CA THR A 31 -17.87 17.28 1.89
C THR A 31 -16.96 17.41 3.11
N VAL A 32 -16.05 18.39 3.08
CA VAL A 32 -15.19 18.72 4.23
C VAL A 32 -16.01 19.13 5.47
N ASP A 33 -17.16 19.78 5.27
CA ASP A 33 -18.03 20.22 6.37
C ASP A 33 -18.72 19.03 7.03
N GLN A 34 -19.19 18.06 6.24
CA GLN A 34 -19.74 16.81 6.75
C GLN A 34 -18.68 16.01 7.52
N LEU A 35 -17.43 15.98 7.03
CA LEU A 35 -16.31 15.38 7.77
C LEU A 35 -16.07 16.11 9.09
N ALA A 36 -16.07 17.44 9.09
CA ALA A 36 -15.85 18.24 10.29
C ALA A 36 -16.94 18.02 11.33
N GLN A 37 -18.21 18.02 10.91
CA GLN A 37 -19.35 17.72 11.77
C GLN A 37 -19.22 16.34 12.41
N LEU A 38 -18.88 15.32 11.62
CA LEU A 38 -18.73 13.94 12.09
C LEU A 38 -17.57 13.78 13.09
N LEU A 39 -16.39 14.38 12.81
CA LEU A 39 -15.23 14.25 13.69
C LEU A 39 -15.35 15.08 14.97
N LEU A 40 -16.10 16.17 14.96
CA LEU A 40 -16.29 17.02 16.12
C LEU A 40 -17.51 16.62 16.97
N HIS A 41 -18.35 15.68 16.48
CA HIS A 41 -19.46 15.14 17.25
C HIS A 41 -18.97 14.42 18.53
N PRO A 42 -19.48 14.75 19.73
CA PRO A 42 -18.96 14.22 21.01
C PRO A 42 -18.90 12.68 21.08
N GLU A 43 -19.95 12.02 20.58
CA GLU A 43 -20.10 10.56 20.62
C GLU A 43 -19.32 9.82 19.52
N HIS A 44 -18.75 10.52 18.54
CA HIS A 44 -18.07 9.85 17.44
C HIS A 44 -16.64 9.50 17.84
N GLU A 45 -16.38 8.24 18.20
CA GLU A 45 -15.07 7.82 18.72
C GLU A 45 -13.91 8.05 17.74
N GLY A 46 -14.16 7.90 16.44
CA GLY A 46 -13.17 8.18 15.40
C GLY A 46 -12.71 9.64 15.34
N GLY A 47 -13.47 10.55 15.98
CA GLY A 47 -13.17 11.98 16.08
C GLY A 47 -12.32 12.38 17.29
N ARG A 48 -12.01 11.45 18.20
CA ARG A 48 -11.33 11.72 19.47
C ARG A 48 -10.03 12.51 19.30
N HIS A 49 -9.26 12.23 18.25
CA HIS A 49 -8.02 12.96 17.97
C HIS A 49 -8.26 14.41 17.55
N ALA A 50 -9.23 14.65 16.65
CA ALA A 50 -9.60 15.99 16.23
C ALA A 50 -10.17 16.81 17.39
N ARG A 51 -11.02 16.21 18.24
CA ARG A 51 -11.52 16.84 19.47
C ARG A 51 -10.41 17.15 20.47
N SER A 52 -9.42 16.26 20.62
CA SER A 52 -8.24 16.53 21.45
C SER A 52 -7.42 17.73 20.94
N ILE A 53 -7.35 17.94 19.63
CA ILE A 53 -6.75 19.16 19.05
C ILE A 53 -7.61 20.38 19.36
N ALA A 54 -8.94 20.28 19.23
CA ALA A 54 -9.86 21.37 19.53
C ALA A 54 -9.73 21.83 20.99
N LEU A 55 -9.70 20.88 21.94
CA LEU A 55 -9.55 21.16 23.37
C LEU A 55 -8.18 21.78 23.72
N ARG A 56 -7.09 21.29 23.10
CA ARG A 56 -5.73 21.73 23.45
C ARG A 56 -5.26 22.98 22.68
N SER A 57 -5.82 23.25 21.52
CA SER A 57 -5.30 24.24 20.58
C SER A 57 -6.38 25.10 19.93
N GLY A 58 -7.63 24.96 20.34
CA GLY A 58 -8.77 25.72 19.83
C GLY A 58 -9.40 25.10 18.59
N GLN A 59 -10.69 25.44 18.40
CA GLN A 59 -11.53 24.93 17.32
C GLN A 59 -10.95 25.23 15.94
N SER A 60 -10.44 26.44 15.70
CA SER A 60 -9.86 26.85 14.41
C SER A 60 -8.68 25.96 13.99
N ARG A 61 -7.84 25.53 14.95
CA ARG A 61 -6.72 24.61 14.66
C ARG A 61 -7.20 23.19 14.33
N ALA A 62 -8.27 22.73 14.98
CA ALA A 62 -8.87 21.44 14.65
C ALA A 62 -9.47 21.44 13.24
N LEU A 63 -10.21 22.49 12.87
CA LEU A 63 -10.75 22.63 11.52
C LEU A 63 -9.65 22.70 10.46
N ALA A 64 -8.58 23.47 10.70
CA ALA A 64 -7.43 23.50 9.79
C ALA A 64 -6.75 22.13 9.65
N TYR A 65 -6.68 21.35 10.74
CA TYR A 65 -6.18 19.97 10.69
C TYR A 65 -7.09 19.07 9.84
N ILE A 66 -8.40 19.12 10.06
CA ILE A 66 -9.39 18.34 9.31
C ILE A 66 -9.33 18.70 7.82
N GLY A 67 -9.23 19.99 7.48
CA GLY A 67 -9.09 20.44 6.09
C GLY A 67 -7.84 19.87 5.40
N ARG A 68 -6.70 19.77 6.09
CA ARG A 68 -5.50 19.13 5.52
C ARG A 68 -5.68 17.62 5.31
N VAL A 69 -6.32 16.94 6.25
CA VAL A 69 -6.64 15.51 6.11
C VAL A 69 -7.60 15.29 4.94
N TRP A 70 -8.61 16.15 4.80
CA TRP A 70 -9.57 16.12 3.69
C TRP A 70 -8.88 16.24 2.33
N VAL A 71 -8.03 17.25 2.13
CA VAL A 71 -7.30 17.43 0.86
C VAL A 71 -6.51 16.17 0.50
N SER A 72 -5.82 15.57 1.48
CA SER A 72 -5.06 14.35 1.24
C SER A 72 -5.94 13.14 0.96
N ALA A 73 -7.07 12.99 1.65
CA ALA A 73 -8.02 11.90 1.46
C ALA A 73 -8.69 11.99 0.09
N SER A 74 -9.20 13.17 -0.30
CA SER A 74 -9.81 13.40 -1.60
C SER A 74 -8.84 13.15 -2.75
N ALA A 75 -7.57 13.58 -2.61
CA ALA A 75 -6.54 13.26 -3.59
C ALA A 75 -6.29 11.75 -3.70
N ALA A 76 -6.25 11.02 -2.57
CA ALA A 76 -6.08 9.57 -2.57
C ALA A 76 -7.28 8.84 -3.21
N VAL A 77 -8.50 9.29 -2.93
CA VAL A 77 -9.72 8.70 -3.50
C VAL A 77 -9.79 8.95 -5.01
N SER A 78 -9.58 10.18 -5.48
CA SER A 78 -9.61 10.50 -6.93
C SER A 78 -8.52 9.78 -7.73
N SER A 79 -7.44 9.37 -7.06
CA SER A 79 -6.30 8.70 -7.68
C SER A 79 -6.34 7.17 -7.60
N THR A 80 -7.35 6.58 -6.95
CA THR A 80 -7.48 5.12 -6.76
C THR A 80 -8.87 4.62 -7.14
N THR A 81 -8.93 3.39 -7.65
CA THR A 81 -10.20 2.70 -7.92
C THR A 81 -10.70 2.04 -6.65
N MET A 82 -12.00 2.13 -6.39
CA MET A 82 -12.65 1.36 -5.33
C MET A 82 -12.82 -0.09 -5.79
N LEU A 83 -12.28 -1.02 -5.01
CA LEU A 83 -12.46 -2.44 -5.22
C LEU A 83 -13.54 -2.94 -4.27
N GLU A 84 -14.63 -3.44 -4.85
CA GLU A 84 -15.80 -3.91 -4.11
C GLU A 84 -15.63 -5.36 -3.64
N SER A 85 -14.84 -6.14 -4.38
CA SER A 85 -14.60 -7.55 -4.08
C SER A 85 -13.23 -7.99 -4.59
N ARG A 86 -12.79 -9.15 -4.11
CA ARG A 86 -11.58 -9.81 -4.63
C ARG A 86 -11.73 -10.19 -6.11
N HIS A 87 -12.94 -10.54 -6.55
CA HIS A 87 -13.20 -10.84 -7.95
C HIS A 87 -13.01 -9.59 -8.83
N HIS A 88 -13.60 -8.47 -8.43
CA HIS A 88 -13.43 -7.18 -9.11
C HIS A 88 -11.95 -6.77 -9.16
N ALA A 89 -11.16 -7.08 -8.11
CA ALA A 89 -9.72 -6.83 -8.15
C ALA A 89 -9.00 -7.62 -9.25
N TYR A 90 -9.37 -8.89 -9.49
CA TYR A 90 -8.80 -9.69 -10.58
C TYR A 90 -9.21 -9.17 -11.96
N GLU A 91 -10.47 -8.74 -12.13
CA GLU A 91 -10.94 -8.12 -13.38
C GLU A 91 -10.16 -6.85 -13.70
N VAL A 92 -9.92 -5.99 -12.69
CA VAL A 92 -9.12 -4.77 -12.85
C VAL A 92 -7.68 -5.11 -13.24
N LEU A 93 -7.06 -6.12 -12.63
CA LEU A 93 -5.70 -6.54 -12.98
C LEU A 93 -5.62 -7.14 -14.39
N ALA A 94 -6.61 -7.93 -14.81
CA ALA A 94 -6.70 -8.46 -16.17
C ALA A 94 -6.83 -7.32 -17.20
N ALA A 95 -7.71 -6.36 -16.95
CA ALA A 95 -7.85 -5.18 -17.82
C ALA A 95 -6.56 -4.35 -17.88
N LEU A 96 -5.84 -4.19 -16.76
CA LEU A 96 -4.53 -3.54 -16.73
C LEU A 96 -3.50 -4.29 -17.56
N ARG A 97 -3.48 -5.61 -17.48
CA ARG A 97 -2.58 -6.46 -18.27
C ARG A 97 -2.84 -6.26 -19.77
N ASP A 98 -4.08 -6.40 -20.21
CA ASP A 98 -4.46 -6.22 -21.61
C ASP A 98 -4.09 -4.83 -22.12
N ARG A 99 -4.32 -3.80 -21.29
CA ARG A 99 -3.98 -2.41 -21.62
C ARG A 99 -2.47 -2.20 -21.74
N ILE A 100 -1.67 -2.80 -20.86
CA ILE A 100 -0.20 -2.76 -20.94
C ILE A 100 0.28 -3.46 -22.21
N GLU A 101 -0.27 -4.63 -22.54
CA GLU A 101 0.14 -5.45 -23.69
C GLU A 101 -0.24 -4.81 -25.03
N THR A 102 -1.39 -4.12 -25.10
CA THR A 102 -1.86 -3.42 -26.31
C THR A 102 -1.26 -2.03 -26.50
N THR A 103 -0.58 -1.47 -25.50
CA THR A 103 0.05 -0.15 -25.60
C THR A 103 1.31 -0.20 -26.48
N PRO A 104 1.48 0.70 -27.46
CA PRO A 104 2.68 0.72 -28.29
C PRO A 104 3.89 1.30 -27.54
N TRP A 105 4.77 0.42 -27.07
CA TRP A 105 6.01 0.78 -26.35
C TRP A 105 7.18 1.09 -27.29
N ARG A 106 7.19 2.30 -27.86
CA ARG A 106 8.21 2.71 -28.84
C ARG A 106 9.59 2.96 -28.21
N GLY A 107 10.64 2.46 -28.88
CA GLY A 107 12.05 2.68 -28.50
C GLY A 107 12.54 1.87 -27.29
N GLU A 108 13.84 1.96 -27.00
CA GLU A 108 14.49 1.23 -25.90
C GLU A 108 13.89 1.56 -24.53
N ARG A 109 13.62 2.85 -24.28
CA ARG A 109 12.99 3.31 -23.03
C ARG A 109 11.57 2.77 -22.89
N GLY A 110 10.81 2.67 -23.98
CA GLY A 110 9.49 2.04 -24.00
C GLY A 110 9.54 0.56 -23.66
N ARG A 111 10.45 -0.19 -24.30
CA ARG A 111 10.67 -1.62 -24.00
C ARG A 111 11.09 -1.84 -22.54
N THR A 112 11.93 -0.97 -22.00
CA THR A 112 12.32 -1.01 -20.58
C THR A 112 11.13 -0.69 -19.67
N ALA A 113 10.31 0.30 -20.01
CA ALA A 113 9.10 0.65 -19.27
C ALA A 113 8.10 -0.53 -19.21
N LEU A 114 7.92 -1.26 -20.31
CA LEU A 114 7.11 -2.48 -20.34
C LEU A 114 7.62 -3.55 -19.36
N ARG A 115 8.94 -3.79 -19.32
CA ARG A 115 9.53 -4.75 -18.35
C ARG A 115 9.26 -4.35 -16.91
N VAL A 116 9.39 -3.06 -16.61
CA VAL A 116 9.10 -2.51 -15.26
C VAL A 116 7.62 -2.64 -14.92
N LEU A 117 6.72 -2.38 -15.87
CA LEU A 117 5.27 -2.53 -15.64
C LEU A 117 4.86 -3.98 -15.41
N ARG A 118 5.47 -4.94 -16.12
CA ARG A 118 5.25 -6.37 -15.88
C ARG A 118 5.70 -6.78 -14.48
N ALA A 119 6.83 -6.27 -14.00
CA ALA A 119 7.25 -6.48 -12.61
C ALA A 119 6.23 -5.94 -11.60
N HIS A 120 5.71 -4.73 -11.82
CA HIS A 120 4.67 -4.15 -10.97
C HIS A 120 3.34 -4.90 -11.04
N LEU A 121 2.96 -5.41 -12.21
CA LEU A 121 1.77 -6.24 -12.38
C LEU A 121 1.89 -7.53 -11.56
N ASN A 122 3.03 -8.21 -11.61
CA ASN A 122 3.30 -9.39 -10.78
C ASN A 122 3.14 -9.08 -9.27
N PHE A 123 3.70 -7.96 -8.80
CA PHE A 123 3.53 -7.55 -7.40
C PHE A 123 2.08 -7.22 -7.04
N ALA A 124 1.33 -6.63 -7.97
CA ALA A 124 -0.09 -6.31 -7.80
C ALA A 124 -0.96 -7.58 -7.74
N GLU A 125 -0.67 -8.57 -8.58
CA GLU A 125 -1.32 -9.88 -8.56
C GLU A 125 -1.11 -10.61 -7.22
N ILE A 126 0.13 -10.62 -6.72
CA ILE A 126 0.46 -11.20 -5.41
C ILE A 126 -0.26 -10.45 -4.27
N ALA A 127 -0.39 -9.12 -4.38
CA ALA A 127 -1.10 -8.29 -3.41
C ALA A 127 -2.64 -8.42 -3.50
N GLY A 128 -3.16 -9.00 -4.59
CA GLY A 128 -4.61 -9.12 -4.83
C GLY A 128 -5.27 -7.81 -5.27
N GLY A 129 -4.51 -6.87 -5.86
CA GLY A 129 -5.05 -5.62 -6.39
C GLY A 129 -3.97 -4.62 -6.84
N PRO A 130 -4.36 -3.50 -7.46
CA PRO A 130 -3.42 -2.53 -8.04
C PRO A 130 -2.52 -1.83 -7.01
N LEU A 131 -2.96 -1.77 -5.75
CA LEU A 131 -2.18 -1.28 -4.61
C LEU A 131 -1.24 -2.38 -4.11
N HIS A 132 0.06 -2.13 -4.12
CA HIS A 132 1.05 -3.13 -3.74
C HIS A 132 2.32 -2.53 -3.15
N TYR A 133 3.16 -3.37 -2.55
CA TYR A 133 4.43 -2.98 -1.94
C TYR A 133 5.62 -3.50 -2.73
N ALA A 134 6.52 -2.61 -3.11
CA ALA A 134 7.74 -2.97 -3.81
C ALA A 134 8.91 -2.03 -3.42
N SER A 135 10.10 -2.60 -3.27
CA SER A 135 11.33 -1.81 -3.14
C SER A 135 11.94 -1.56 -4.51
N GLU A 136 12.67 -0.45 -4.68
CA GLU A 136 13.36 -0.17 -5.96
C GLU A 136 14.36 -1.26 -6.34
N ARG A 137 15.00 -1.89 -5.35
CA ARG A 137 15.92 -3.02 -5.60
C ARG A 137 15.15 -4.21 -6.15
N GLN A 138 14.09 -4.62 -5.45
CA GLN A 138 13.27 -5.77 -5.84
C GLN A 138 12.65 -5.57 -7.24
N THR A 139 12.12 -4.37 -7.53
CA THR A 139 11.59 -4.08 -8.88
C THR A 139 12.67 -4.12 -9.94
N ALA A 140 13.88 -3.60 -9.66
CA ALA A 140 14.98 -3.62 -10.61
C ALA A 140 15.44 -5.06 -10.92
N GLU A 141 15.52 -5.91 -9.90
CA GLU A 141 15.84 -7.33 -10.02
C GLU A 141 14.78 -8.07 -10.84
N GLU A 142 13.50 -7.92 -10.49
CA GLU A 142 12.38 -8.53 -11.20
C GLU A 142 12.32 -8.08 -12.68
N ALA A 143 12.59 -6.80 -12.94
CA ALA A 143 12.62 -6.28 -14.29
C ALA A 143 13.92 -6.62 -15.04
N GLY A 144 14.96 -7.14 -14.37
CA GLY A 144 16.28 -7.47 -14.94
C GLY A 144 17.06 -6.25 -15.42
N ILE A 145 16.99 -5.13 -14.69
CA ILE A 145 17.66 -3.86 -15.02
C ILE A 145 18.41 -3.27 -13.81
N SER A 146 19.24 -2.26 -14.05
CA SER A 146 19.88 -1.53 -12.96
C SER A 146 18.87 -0.63 -12.20
N ARG A 147 19.13 -0.38 -10.91
CA ARG A 147 18.34 0.57 -10.10
C ARG A 147 18.36 1.98 -10.67
N THR A 148 19.46 2.39 -11.29
CA THR A 148 19.59 3.71 -11.92
C THR A 148 18.67 3.82 -13.14
N THR A 149 18.68 2.79 -14.00
CA THR A 149 17.78 2.70 -15.17
C THR A 149 16.31 2.70 -14.74
N LEU A 150 15.96 1.95 -13.67
CA LEU A 150 14.63 1.94 -13.10
C LEU A 150 14.14 3.34 -12.71
N ARG A 151 14.98 4.12 -12.00
CA ARG A 151 14.64 5.49 -11.58
C ARG A 151 14.40 6.40 -12.78
N VAL A 152 15.26 6.32 -13.80
CA VAL A 152 15.07 7.10 -15.03
C VAL A 152 13.73 6.76 -15.68
N VAL A 153 13.37 5.47 -15.78
CA VAL A 153 12.10 5.03 -16.39
C VAL A 153 10.88 5.47 -15.57
N TYR A 154 10.97 5.47 -14.24
CA TYR A 154 9.91 6.01 -13.38
C TYR A 154 9.62 7.47 -13.69
N GLU A 155 10.64 8.32 -13.68
CA GLU A 155 10.44 9.77 -13.83
C GLU A 155 10.15 10.20 -15.26
N THR A 156 10.67 9.48 -16.26
CA THR A 156 10.57 9.91 -17.67
C THR A 156 9.41 9.28 -18.45
N VAL A 157 8.95 8.09 -18.05
CA VAL A 157 7.92 7.35 -18.80
C VAL A 157 6.73 7.02 -17.91
N LEU A 158 6.93 6.29 -16.82
CA LEU A 158 5.83 5.65 -16.10
C LEU A 158 4.97 6.60 -15.28
N LYS A 159 5.60 7.54 -14.54
CA LYS A 159 4.85 8.56 -13.79
C LYS A 159 4.20 9.61 -14.69
N PRO A 160 4.91 10.22 -15.67
CA PRO A 160 4.30 11.24 -16.53
C PRO A 160 3.13 10.71 -17.37
N ARG A 161 3.18 9.44 -17.77
CA ARG A 161 2.10 8.79 -18.53
C ARG A 161 1.03 8.16 -17.63
N GLY A 162 1.09 8.35 -16.32
CA GLY A 162 0.04 7.90 -15.41
C GLY A 162 -0.07 6.39 -15.22
N TRP A 163 0.96 5.61 -15.57
CA TRP A 163 0.94 4.15 -15.38
C TRP A 163 1.26 3.74 -13.95
N LEU A 164 2.10 4.52 -13.26
CA LEU A 164 2.59 4.17 -11.94
C LEU A 164 2.60 5.37 -11.02
N ARG A 165 2.04 5.20 -9.81
CA ARG A 165 2.02 6.22 -8.77
C ARG A 165 2.68 5.70 -7.51
N ARG A 166 3.63 6.46 -6.97
CA ARG A 166 4.23 6.18 -5.68
C ARG A 166 3.40 6.88 -4.60
N LEU A 167 2.63 6.12 -3.84
CA LEU A 167 1.79 6.68 -2.77
C LEU A 167 2.58 6.93 -1.49
N ARG A 168 3.58 6.08 -1.21
CA ARG A 168 4.46 6.22 -0.04
C ARG A 168 5.88 5.79 -0.39
N VAL A 169 6.84 6.61 0.00
CA VAL A 169 8.25 6.22 -0.04
C VAL A 169 8.55 5.33 1.16
N GLY A 170 9.08 4.14 0.89
CA GLY A 170 9.57 3.24 1.93
C GLY A 170 10.92 3.72 2.47
N HIS A 171 11.12 3.65 3.78
CA HIS A 171 12.39 4.00 4.43
C HIS A 171 13.00 2.77 5.12
N GLY A 172 14.31 2.56 4.94
CA GLY A 172 15.04 1.46 5.54
C GLY A 172 14.52 0.09 5.11
N ARG A 173 13.88 -0.63 6.05
CA ARG A 173 13.26 -1.95 5.81
C ARG A 173 11.83 -1.86 5.27
N GLU A 174 11.20 -0.69 5.30
CA GLU A 174 9.85 -0.50 4.77
C GLU A 174 9.90 -0.41 3.24
N ARG A 175 9.05 -1.19 2.55
CA ARG A 175 8.88 -1.12 1.09
C ARG A 175 8.06 0.12 0.72
N SER A 176 8.28 0.63 -0.49
CA SER A 176 7.44 1.72 -1.00
C SER A 176 6.06 1.18 -1.37
N THR A 177 5.03 1.99 -1.17
CA THR A 177 3.66 1.68 -1.60
C THR A 177 3.42 2.29 -2.96
N TRP A 178 2.99 1.45 -3.89
CA TRP A 178 2.76 1.77 -5.28
C TRP A 178 1.32 1.46 -5.68
N TYR A 179 0.82 2.23 -6.64
CA TYR A 179 -0.46 1.98 -7.27
C TYR A 179 -0.25 1.87 -8.78
N LEU A 180 -0.69 0.74 -9.35
CA LEU A 180 -0.72 0.51 -10.79
C LEU A 180 -1.99 1.12 -11.37
N ALA A 181 -1.84 2.01 -12.35
CA ALA A 181 -2.95 2.72 -12.98
C ALA A 181 -3.03 2.39 -14.47
N ASP A 182 -4.11 2.84 -15.11
CA ASP A 182 -4.51 2.52 -16.48
C ASP A 182 -3.76 3.32 -17.58
N GLY A 183 -2.84 4.22 -17.20
CA GLY A 183 -1.98 4.91 -18.15
C GLY A 183 -2.61 6.14 -18.81
N SER A 184 -3.37 6.94 -18.07
CA SER A 184 -3.89 8.23 -18.54
C SER A 184 -3.11 9.41 -17.94
N PRO A 185 -2.54 10.33 -18.76
CA PRO A 185 -1.84 11.52 -18.28
C PRO A 185 -2.78 12.55 -17.63
N ASP A 186 -4.10 12.41 -17.80
CA ASP A 186 -5.06 13.48 -17.51
C ASP A 186 -5.57 13.51 -16.06
N ARG A 187 -5.35 12.43 -15.31
CA ARG A 187 -5.59 12.44 -13.86
C ARG A 187 -4.39 13.07 -13.17
N HIS A 188 -4.41 14.40 -13.18
CA HIS A 188 -3.46 15.33 -12.58
C HIS A 188 -2.67 14.70 -11.44
N SER A 189 -1.36 14.64 -11.64
CA SER A 189 -0.36 14.51 -10.59
C SER A 189 -0.43 15.71 -9.66
N ILE A 190 -1.49 15.79 -8.84
CA ILE A 190 -1.41 16.56 -7.61
C ILE A 190 -0.36 15.83 -6.79
N PRO A 191 0.77 16.47 -6.41
CA PRO A 191 1.67 15.89 -5.45
C PRO A 191 0.84 15.60 -4.21
N ILE A 192 0.54 14.32 -3.97
CA ILE A 192 0.01 13.87 -2.70
C ILE A 192 1.05 14.36 -1.70
N ALA A 193 0.68 15.37 -0.91
CA ALA A 193 1.50 15.83 0.20
C ALA A 193 1.92 14.59 0.95
N GLN A 194 3.21 14.24 0.89
CA GLN A 194 3.77 12.93 1.21
C GLN A 194 3.14 12.40 2.48
N SER A 195 2.07 11.62 2.29
CA SER A 195 1.22 11.35 3.43
C SER A 195 1.94 10.27 4.20
N ARG A 196 2.16 10.53 5.49
CA ARG A 196 2.72 9.54 6.41
C ARG A 196 1.69 8.44 6.71
N PHE A 197 0.69 8.23 5.84
CA PHE A 197 -0.31 7.19 5.99
C PHE A 197 0.34 5.83 5.77
N ARG A 198 0.58 5.14 6.87
CA ARG A 198 0.69 3.68 6.88
C ARG A 198 -0.69 3.13 6.48
N THR A 199 -0.86 2.80 5.20
CA THR A 199 -1.79 1.72 4.86
C THR A 199 -1.09 0.46 5.35
N THR A 200 -1.54 -0.08 6.47
CA THR A 200 -1.11 -1.40 6.93
C THR A 200 -2.11 -2.40 6.38
N GLN A 201 -2.00 -2.71 5.10
CA GLN A 201 -2.32 -4.07 4.66
C GLN A 201 -0.99 -4.75 4.40
N SER A 202 -0.25 -4.98 5.50
CA SER A 202 0.71 -6.06 5.48
C SER A 202 -0.10 -7.34 5.23
N PRO A 203 0.30 -8.21 4.29
CA PRO A 203 -0.29 -9.54 4.22
C PRO A 203 -0.17 -10.19 5.61
N PRO A 204 -1.16 -10.97 6.08
CA PRO A 204 -0.95 -11.79 7.25
C PRO A 204 0.30 -12.63 6.98
N THR A 205 1.35 -12.39 7.77
CA THR A 205 2.47 -13.30 7.84
C THR A 205 1.88 -14.61 8.31
N TRP A 206 1.67 -15.54 7.37
CA TRP A 206 1.45 -16.93 7.73
C TRP A 206 2.69 -17.32 8.52
N HIS A 207 2.48 -17.54 9.82
CA HIS A 207 3.50 -18.07 10.68
C HIS A 207 3.95 -19.42 10.14
N LEU A 208 5.22 -19.72 10.39
CA LEU A 208 5.83 -21.04 10.32
C LEU A 208 4.77 -22.15 10.43
N ARG A 209 4.54 -22.86 9.32
CA ARG A 209 4.08 -24.24 9.41
C ARG A 209 5.24 -25.02 10.01
N SER A 210 5.27 -25.12 11.33
CA SER A 210 5.99 -26.17 12.04
C SER A 210 5.42 -27.50 11.55
N GLY A 211 6.14 -28.13 10.62
CA GLY A 211 5.91 -29.53 10.30
C GLY A 211 6.10 -30.37 11.57
N PRO A 212 5.38 -31.48 11.71
CA PRO A 212 5.57 -32.37 12.85
C PRO A 212 7.02 -32.89 12.85
N PRO A 213 7.63 -33.12 14.03
CA PRO A 213 9.00 -33.61 14.10
C PRO A 213 9.09 -34.96 13.38
N LEU A 214 10.01 -35.05 12.43
CA LEU A 214 10.41 -36.32 11.83
C LEU A 214 10.86 -37.25 12.96
N ARG A 215 10.07 -38.29 13.21
CA ARG A 215 10.44 -39.43 14.04
C ARG A 215 11.82 -39.91 13.61
N ARG A 216 12.79 -39.87 14.54
CA ARG A 216 14.05 -40.60 14.41
C ARG A 216 13.76 -42.04 14.03
N ALA A 217 14.32 -42.49 12.92
CA ALA A 217 14.37 -43.91 12.58
C ALA A 217 15.05 -44.65 13.73
N ARG A 218 14.33 -45.60 14.33
CA ARG A 218 14.91 -46.58 15.25
C ARG A 218 15.91 -47.42 14.47
N ARG A 219 17.13 -47.50 14.99
CA ARG A 219 18.16 -48.48 14.60
C ARG A 219 17.55 -49.88 14.67
N PRO A 220 17.65 -50.73 13.64
CA PRO A 220 17.34 -52.15 13.80
C PRO A 220 18.44 -52.79 14.65
N THR A 221 18.05 -53.27 15.82
CA THR A 221 18.78 -54.25 16.62
C THR A 221 18.79 -55.58 15.86
N SER A 222 19.96 -55.98 15.37
CA SER A 222 20.22 -57.36 14.94
C SER A 222 20.75 -58.14 16.15
N THR A 223 19.91 -59.01 16.70
CA THR A 223 20.32 -60.10 17.59
C THR A 223 19.72 -61.38 17.00
N PRO A 224 20.52 -62.38 16.60
CA PRO A 224 20.00 -63.69 16.20
C PRO A 224 19.72 -64.58 17.44
N PRO A 225 18.81 -65.56 17.32
CA PRO A 225 18.39 -66.44 18.42
C PRO A 225 19.39 -67.60 18.70
N PRO A 226 19.21 -68.36 19.80
CA PRO A 226 20.21 -69.30 20.31
C PRO A 226 20.23 -70.65 19.59
N SER A 227 21.35 -71.33 19.82
CA SER A 227 21.83 -72.62 19.30
C SER A 227 20.89 -73.82 19.51
N ALA A 228 20.98 -74.80 18.60
CA ALA A 228 20.71 -76.21 18.87
C ALA A 228 21.56 -77.10 17.94
N GLY A 229 22.30 -78.06 18.52
CA GLY A 229 23.10 -79.07 17.80
C GLY A 229 24.54 -79.13 18.27
#